data_AF-A0AAP6D0K9-F1
#
_entry.id   AF-A0AAP6D0K9-F1
#
_cell.length_a   1.000
_cell.length_b   1.000
_cell.length_c   1.000
_cell.angle_alpha   90.00
_cell.angle_beta   90.00
_cell.angle_gamma   90.00
#
_symmetry.space_group_name_H-M   'P 1'
#
loop_
_entity.id
_entity.type
_entity.pdbx_description
1 polymer ?
#
loop_
_entity_poly.entity_id
_entity_poly.type
_entity_poly.pdbx_seq_one_letter_code
_entity_poly.pdbx_strand_id
1 'polypeptide(L)'
;YDPDTHTIHIPYTFYLESLNYFSNNQYEDRYGKSPKTGALDTLLHTLLHEAGHAYIEDQSIPVLGKEEDAVDNFATILLIDYLDDGADMAISAADMFAFESDDRPDYYDFGEYIDEHSFDLQRYFSTLCLVYGSDPEQYKSLLDEVEKDYLRDRKDFCQYNYENIRTNWQHYLQHNEPKEASTRKNSEKPSSSPNAMT
;
A
#
# COMPACT_ATOMS: atom_id res chain seq x y z
N TYR A 1 6.42 -0.79 13.18
CA TYR A 1 5.29 -1.18 14.04
C TYR A 1 5.88 -2.02 15.15
N ASP A 2 5.50 -1.79 16.41
CA ASP A 2 6.03 -2.57 17.53
C ASP A 2 5.02 -3.67 17.91
N PRO A 3 5.31 -4.95 17.63
CA PRO A 3 4.40 -6.06 17.92
C PRO A 3 4.25 -6.32 19.43
N ASP A 4 5.23 -5.98 20.26
CA ASP A 4 5.15 -6.21 21.71
C ASP A 4 4.13 -5.27 22.38
N THR A 5 3.96 -4.07 21.81
CA THR A 5 3.11 -3.01 22.37
C THR A 5 1.91 -2.64 21.49
N HIS A 6 1.77 -3.27 20.32
CA HIS A 6 0.75 -2.98 19.31
C HIS A 6 0.69 -1.49 18.93
N THR A 7 1.86 -0.85 18.77
CA THR A 7 1.95 0.60 18.57
C THR A 7 2.73 0.95 17.30
N ILE A 8 2.20 1.91 16.52
CA ILE A 8 2.91 2.49 15.39
C ILE A 8 3.63 3.76 15.86
N HIS A 9 4.94 3.81 15.62
CA HIS A 9 5.79 4.96 15.92
C HIS A 9 6.37 5.52 14.63
N ILE A 10 5.99 6.74 14.26
CA ILE A 10 6.62 7.47 13.17
C ILE A 10 7.25 8.74 13.74
N PRO A 11 8.59 8.84 13.82
CA PRO A 11 9.23 10.00 14.38
C PRO A 11 9.06 11.21 13.45
N TYR A 12 8.96 12.41 14.02
CA TYR A 12 8.88 13.63 13.21
C TYR A 12 10.10 13.83 12.30
N THR A 13 11.25 13.25 12.66
CA THR A 13 12.47 13.27 11.84
C THR A 13 12.27 12.56 10.50
N PHE A 14 11.47 11.49 10.43
CA PHE A 14 11.15 10.81 9.19
C PHE A 14 10.53 11.77 8.18
N TYR A 15 9.53 12.56 8.59
CA TYR A 15 8.91 13.57 7.73
C TYR A 15 9.92 14.63 7.25
N LEU A 16 10.82 15.08 8.14
CA LEU A 16 11.84 16.07 7.80
C LEU A 16 12.85 15.51 6.79
N GLU A 17 13.24 14.24 6.94
CA GLU A 17 14.14 13.53 6.03
C GLU A 17 13.47 13.32 4.67
N SER A 18 12.22 12.84 4.61
CA SER A 18 11.46 12.74 3.36
C SER A 18 11.36 14.10 2.67
N LEU A 19 11.00 15.16 3.40
CA LEU A 19 10.96 16.52 2.83
C LEU A 19 12.31 16.95 2.25
N ASN A 20 13.41 16.59 2.90
CA ASN A 20 14.75 16.86 2.42
C ASN A 20 15.07 16.09 1.12
N TYR A 21 14.72 14.79 1.05
CA TYR A 21 14.89 13.99 -0.17
C TYR A 21 14.15 14.61 -1.37
N PHE A 22 12.86 14.91 -1.21
CA PHE A 22 12.09 15.53 -2.30
C PHE A 22 12.60 16.93 -2.67
N SER A 23 13.09 17.70 -1.69
CA SER A 23 13.64 19.04 -1.95
C SER A 23 14.97 18.95 -2.74
N ASN A 24 15.87 18.07 -2.32
CA ASN A 24 17.19 17.91 -2.94
C ASN A 24 17.11 17.27 -4.34
N ASN A 25 16.09 16.44 -4.58
CA ASN A 25 15.81 15.85 -5.89
C ASN A 25 14.95 16.74 -6.81
N GLN A 26 14.73 18.01 -6.44
CA GLN A 26 14.03 19.01 -7.27
C GLN A 26 12.64 18.54 -7.73
N TYR A 27 11.86 17.96 -6.82
CA TYR A 27 10.60 17.28 -7.15
C TYR A 27 9.59 18.17 -7.92
N GLU A 28 9.52 19.45 -7.56
CA GLU A 28 8.64 20.41 -8.22
C GLU A 28 9.06 20.68 -9.67
N ASP A 29 10.36 20.83 -9.93
CA ASP A 29 10.87 21.07 -11.28
C ASP A 29 10.70 19.84 -12.18
N ARG A 30 10.88 18.64 -11.61
CA ARG A 30 10.83 17.37 -12.35
C ARG A 30 9.40 16.89 -12.62
N TYR A 31 8.51 17.02 -11.64
CA TYR A 31 7.20 16.37 -11.64
C TYR A 31 6.03 17.33 -11.41
N GLY A 32 6.29 18.62 -11.16
CA GLY A 32 5.23 19.62 -10.89
C GLY A 32 4.53 19.44 -9.54
N LYS A 33 5.06 18.58 -8.66
CA LYS A 33 4.55 18.32 -7.30
C LYS A 33 5.48 18.96 -6.27
N SER A 34 4.92 19.64 -5.26
CA SER A 34 5.75 20.26 -4.22
C SER A 34 6.49 19.19 -3.40
N PRO A 35 7.71 19.46 -2.89
CA PRO A 35 8.40 18.53 -2.00
C PRO A 35 7.60 18.15 -0.74
N LYS A 36 6.77 19.09 -0.27
CA LYS A 36 5.87 18.86 0.85
C LYS A 36 4.80 17.82 0.53
N THR A 37 4.27 17.82 -0.69
CA THR A 37 3.30 16.83 -1.15
C THR A 37 3.94 15.45 -1.15
N GLY A 38 5.10 15.29 -1.81
CA GLY A 38 5.81 14.02 -1.84
C GLY A 38 6.10 13.47 -0.42
N ALA A 39 6.58 14.32 0.48
CA ALA A 39 6.85 13.92 1.86
C ALA A 39 5.59 13.48 2.65
N LEU A 40 4.43 14.10 2.38
CA LEU A 40 3.17 13.71 3.00
C LEU A 40 2.62 12.41 2.41
N ASP A 41 2.79 12.21 1.12
CA ASP A 41 2.36 10.99 0.42
C ASP A 41 3.21 9.79 0.88
N THR A 42 4.53 9.96 0.99
CA THR A 42 5.43 8.97 1.61
C THR A 42 5.05 8.69 3.05
N LEU A 43 4.76 9.71 3.86
CA LEU A 43 4.32 9.53 5.25
C LEU A 43 3.03 8.71 5.33
N LEU A 44 2.07 8.95 4.44
CA LEU A 44 0.84 8.18 4.37
C LEU A 44 1.10 6.74 3.97
N HIS A 45 1.92 6.50 2.94
CA HIS A 45 2.31 5.15 2.54
C HIS A 45 2.98 4.40 3.69
N THR A 46 3.96 5.01 4.36
CA THR A 46 4.62 4.41 5.53
C THR A 46 3.64 4.12 6.66
N LEU A 47 2.70 5.02 6.94
CA LEU A 47 1.67 4.75 7.95
C LEU A 47 0.81 3.53 7.58
N LEU A 48 0.43 3.39 6.31
CA LEU A 48 -0.35 2.25 5.84
C LEU A 48 0.46 0.95 5.82
N HIS A 49 1.75 1.02 5.48
CA HIS A 49 2.69 -0.10 5.58
C HIS A 49 2.77 -0.61 7.03
N GLU A 50 2.91 0.31 7.98
CA GLU A 50 2.97 -0.03 9.41
C GLU A 50 1.65 -0.57 9.95
N ALA A 51 0.52 -0.06 9.44
CA ALA A 51 -0.79 -0.65 9.70
C ALA A 51 -0.94 -2.04 9.05
N GLY A 52 -0.24 -2.31 7.96
CA GLY A 52 -0.16 -3.61 7.29
C GLY A 52 0.44 -4.68 8.20
N HIS A 53 1.55 -4.38 8.88
CA HIS A 53 2.14 -5.30 9.87
C HIS A 53 1.14 -5.66 10.98
N ALA A 54 0.52 -4.63 11.57
CA ALA A 54 -0.49 -4.81 12.61
C ALA A 54 -1.65 -5.67 12.12
N TYR A 55 -2.12 -5.43 10.89
CA TYR A 55 -3.21 -6.17 10.29
C TYR A 55 -2.85 -7.65 10.02
N ILE A 56 -1.64 -7.91 9.52
CA ILE A 56 -1.13 -9.28 9.32
C ILE A 56 -1.10 -10.04 10.65
N GLU A 57 -0.59 -9.42 11.72
CA GLU A 57 -0.53 -10.02 13.05
C GLU A 57 -1.94 -10.28 13.62
N ASP A 58 -2.78 -9.24 13.64
CA ASP A 58 -4.15 -9.31 14.20
C ASP A 58 -5.00 -10.39 13.52
N GLN A 59 -4.81 -10.59 12.22
CA GLN A 59 -5.54 -11.57 11.43
C GLN A 59 -4.79 -12.90 11.28
N SER A 60 -3.58 -13.02 11.83
CA SER A 60 -2.71 -14.18 11.69
C SER A 60 -2.54 -14.61 10.23
N ILE A 61 -2.35 -13.63 9.33
CA ILE A 61 -2.23 -13.87 7.89
C ILE A 61 -0.88 -14.56 7.62
N PRO A 62 -0.87 -15.73 6.98
CA PRO A 62 0.38 -16.40 6.65
C PRO A 62 1.12 -15.66 5.52
N VAL A 63 2.34 -15.21 5.82
CA VAL A 63 3.26 -14.63 4.84
C VAL A 63 4.32 -15.67 4.46
N LEU A 64 4.38 -16.05 3.18
CA LEU A 64 5.30 -17.07 2.67
C LEU A 64 6.56 -16.47 2.01
N GLY A 65 6.67 -15.14 1.97
CA GLY A 65 7.79 -14.38 1.42
C GLY A 65 8.31 -13.36 2.43
N LYS A 66 8.81 -12.22 1.94
CA LYS A 66 9.16 -11.07 2.78
C LYS A 66 7.88 -10.35 3.23
N GLU A 67 7.74 -10.13 4.53
CA GLU A 67 6.59 -9.39 5.08
C GLU A 67 6.61 -7.93 4.62
N GLU A 68 7.79 -7.30 4.61
CA GLU A 68 7.99 -5.94 4.09
C GLU A 68 7.43 -5.73 2.68
N ASP A 69 7.74 -6.63 1.75
CA ASP A 69 7.20 -6.55 0.39
C ASP A 69 5.68 -6.75 0.40
N ALA A 70 5.15 -7.59 1.29
CA ALA A 70 3.71 -7.79 1.41
C ALA A 70 3.00 -6.54 1.94
N VAL A 71 3.56 -5.85 2.93
CA VAL A 71 2.96 -4.64 3.51
C VAL A 71 3.16 -3.38 2.65
N ASP A 72 4.22 -3.32 1.83
CA ASP A 72 4.33 -2.32 0.75
C ASP A 72 3.22 -2.49 -0.29
N ASN A 73 2.98 -3.73 -0.71
CA ASN A 73 1.89 -4.06 -1.62
C ASN A 73 0.54 -3.71 -0.98
N PHE A 74 0.35 -3.99 0.31
CA PHE A 74 -0.86 -3.64 1.05
C PHE A 74 -1.10 -2.13 1.04
N ALA A 75 -0.10 -1.33 1.42
CA ALA A 75 -0.19 0.13 1.43
C ALA A 75 -0.53 0.68 0.05
N THR A 76 0.15 0.18 -0.99
CA THR A 76 -0.09 0.58 -2.38
C THR A 76 -1.51 0.24 -2.85
N ILE A 77 -2.01 -0.95 -2.56
CA ILE A 77 -3.39 -1.34 -2.91
C ILE A 77 -4.41 -0.47 -2.17
N LEU A 78 -4.19 -0.17 -0.88
CA LEU A 78 -5.11 0.70 -0.14
C LEU A 78 -5.16 2.12 -0.72
N LEU A 79 -4.01 2.68 -1.09
CA LEU A 79 -3.95 3.97 -1.77
C LEU A 79 -4.74 3.93 -3.08
N ILE A 80 -4.46 2.95 -3.96
CA ILE A 80 -5.10 2.85 -5.27
C ILE A 80 -6.63 2.64 -5.16
N ASP A 81 -7.10 1.76 -4.28
CA ASP A 81 -8.51 1.35 -4.24
C ASP A 81 -9.41 2.30 -3.45
N TYR A 82 -8.88 3.02 -2.45
CA TYR A 82 -9.70 3.72 -1.45
C TYR A 82 -9.43 5.22 -1.29
N LEU A 83 -8.40 5.76 -1.94
CA LEU A 83 -8.08 7.19 -1.88
C LEU A 83 -8.15 7.84 -3.26
N ASP A 84 -8.78 9.01 -3.31
CA ASP A 84 -8.69 9.90 -4.46
C ASP A 84 -7.22 10.27 -4.69
N ASP A 85 -6.77 10.22 -5.96
CA ASP A 85 -5.37 10.43 -6.36
C ASP A 85 -4.37 9.46 -5.68
N GLY A 86 -4.82 8.35 -5.10
CA GLY A 86 -3.96 7.45 -4.35
C GLY A 86 -2.87 6.76 -5.18
N ALA A 87 -3.11 6.53 -6.47
CA ALA A 87 -2.08 6.07 -7.40
C ALA A 87 -0.94 7.09 -7.55
N ASP A 88 -1.25 8.39 -7.56
CA ASP A 88 -0.27 9.47 -7.59
C ASP A 88 0.52 9.56 -6.28
N MET A 89 -0.13 9.26 -5.13
CA MET A 89 0.54 9.17 -3.82
C MET A 89 1.48 7.97 -3.76
N ALA A 90 1.07 6.82 -4.31
CA ALA A 90 1.90 5.62 -4.40
C ALA A 90 3.14 5.86 -5.29
N ILE A 91 3.00 6.61 -6.39
CA ILE A 91 4.15 7.03 -7.21
C ILE A 91 5.09 7.91 -6.39
N SER A 92 4.57 8.88 -5.64
CA SER A 92 5.42 9.71 -4.77
C SER A 92 6.13 8.89 -3.69
N ALA A 93 5.46 7.91 -3.08
CA ALA A 93 6.11 6.98 -2.15
C ALA A 93 7.18 6.13 -2.84
N ALA A 94 6.95 5.68 -4.08
CA ALA A 94 7.96 4.97 -4.87
C ALA A 94 9.17 5.87 -5.16
N ASP A 95 8.95 7.11 -5.59
CA ASP A 95 10.01 8.08 -5.89
C ASP A 95 10.95 8.28 -4.68
N MET A 96 10.43 8.22 -3.45
CA MET A 96 11.23 8.25 -2.23
C MET A 96 12.27 7.11 -2.22
N PHE A 97 11.89 5.87 -2.55
CA PHE A 97 12.83 4.76 -2.61
C PHE A 97 13.92 4.99 -3.68
N ALA A 98 13.57 5.57 -4.82
CA ALA A 98 14.55 5.95 -5.82
C ALA A 98 15.53 7.02 -5.29
N PHE A 99 15.03 8.01 -4.55
CA PHE A 99 15.87 9.06 -3.96
C PHE A 99 16.77 8.55 -2.83
N GLU A 100 16.29 7.61 -2.02
CA GLU A 100 17.11 6.93 -1.01
C GLU A 100 18.22 6.11 -1.67
N SER A 101 17.92 5.43 -2.78
CA SER A 101 18.92 4.71 -3.57
C SER A 101 19.98 5.64 -4.17
N ASP A 102 19.59 6.81 -4.68
CA ASP A 102 20.50 7.77 -5.30
C ASP A 102 21.48 8.43 -4.29
N ASP A 103 21.10 8.50 -3.01
CA ASP A 103 21.94 9.06 -1.94
C ASP A 103 22.96 8.03 -1.38
N ARG A 104 22.88 6.77 -1.81
CA ARG A 104 23.82 5.70 -1.43
C ARG A 104 25.06 5.70 -2.34
N PRO A 105 26.22 5.21 -1.85
CA PRO A 105 27.42 5.03 -2.67
C PRO A 105 27.19 4.06 -3.85
N ASP A 106 28.01 4.17 -4.89
CA ASP A 106 28.01 3.26 -6.08
C ASP A 106 28.37 1.79 -5.77
N TYR A 107 28.47 1.40 -4.49
CA TYR A 107 28.68 0.04 -4.06
C TYR A 107 27.65 -0.32 -2.98
N TYR A 108 27.13 -1.54 -3.05
CA TYR A 108 26.23 -2.06 -2.03
C TYR A 108 27.03 -2.51 -0.80
N ASP A 109 26.58 -2.10 0.38
CA ASP A 109 27.08 -2.66 1.64
C ASP A 109 26.43 -4.03 1.92
N PHE A 110 27.11 -4.88 2.69
CA PHE A 110 26.57 -6.17 3.12
C PHE A 110 25.24 -6.04 3.87
N GLY A 111 25.00 -4.93 4.57
CA GLY A 111 23.74 -4.61 5.23
C GLY A 111 22.55 -4.67 4.28
N GLU A 112 22.68 -4.15 3.06
CA GLU A 112 21.60 -4.10 2.08
C GLU A 112 21.20 -5.49 1.58
N TYR A 113 22.17 -6.41 1.49
CA TYR A 113 21.90 -7.78 1.06
C TYR A 113 21.20 -8.63 2.11
N ILE A 114 21.31 -8.25 3.39
CA ILE A 114 20.73 -8.97 4.53
C ILE A 114 19.50 -8.25 5.10
N ASP A 115 19.10 -7.13 4.51
CA ASP A 115 17.92 -6.37 4.90
C ASP A 115 16.63 -7.20 4.69
N GLU A 116 15.67 -6.98 5.57
CA GLU A 116 14.34 -7.59 5.47
C GLU A 116 13.57 -7.04 4.27
N HIS A 117 13.76 -5.76 3.96
CA HIS A 117 13.23 -5.13 2.77
C HIS A 117 13.94 -5.62 1.50
N SER A 118 13.24 -5.57 0.38
CA SER A 118 13.90 -5.60 -0.93
C SER A 118 14.72 -4.32 -1.15
N PHE A 119 15.66 -4.34 -2.10
CA PHE A 119 16.43 -3.14 -2.43
C PHE A 119 15.50 -1.99 -2.81
N ASP A 120 15.88 -0.75 -2.49
CA ASP A 120 15.03 0.42 -2.71
C ASP A 120 14.52 0.50 -4.17
N LEU A 121 15.39 0.30 -5.16
CA LEU A 121 14.96 0.25 -6.57
C LEU A 121 14.02 -0.92 -6.90
N GLN A 122 14.12 -2.06 -6.21
CA GLN A 122 13.15 -3.14 -6.35
C GLN A 122 11.79 -2.74 -5.79
N ARG A 123 11.75 -2.03 -4.65
CA ARG A 123 10.52 -1.50 -4.05
C ARG A 123 9.88 -0.43 -4.94
N TYR A 124 10.69 0.49 -5.47
CA TYR A 124 10.28 1.49 -6.46
C TYR A 124 9.60 0.84 -7.67
N PHE A 125 10.29 -0.06 -8.38
CA PHE A 125 9.72 -0.70 -9.56
C PHE A 125 8.53 -1.60 -9.25
N SER A 126 8.50 -2.26 -8.08
CA SER A 126 7.35 -3.06 -7.66
C SER A 126 6.11 -2.19 -7.45
N THR A 127 6.27 -1.04 -6.82
CA THR A 127 5.19 -0.05 -6.60
C THR A 127 4.69 0.52 -7.93
N LEU A 128 5.60 0.98 -8.80
CA LEU A 128 5.23 1.47 -10.13
C LEU A 128 4.52 0.41 -10.98
N CYS A 129 4.89 -0.86 -10.81
CA CYS A 129 4.26 -1.98 -11.50
C CYS A 129 2.81 -2.19 -11.02
N LEU A 130 2.53 -2.03 -9.72
CA LEU A 130 1.14 -2.05 -9.21
C LEU A 130 0.32 -0.86 -9.72
N VAL A 131 0.90 0.35 -9.71
CA VAL A 131 0.21 1.55 -10.24
C VAL A 131 -0.04 1.45 -11.74
N TYR A 132 0.94 0.99 -12.52
CA TYR A 132 0.74 0.75 -13.96
C TYR A 132 -0.35 -0.31 -14.20
N GLY A 133 -0.33 -1.39 -13.43
CA GLY A 133 -1.31 -2.47 -13.57
C GLY A 133 -2.74 -2.07 -13.24
N SER A 134 -2.94 -1.04 -12.40
CA SER A 134 -4.26 -0.57 -12.00
C SER A 134 -4.98 0.25 -13.08
N ASP A 135 -4.25 1.10 -13.79
CA ASP A 135 -4.75 1.81 -14.97
C ASP A 135 -3.64 2.02 -16.02
N PRO A 136 -3.43 1.03 -16.91
CA PRO A 136 -2.40 1.09 -17.94
C PRO A 136 -2.57 2.25 -18.94
N GLU A 137 -3.79 2.73 -19.14
CA GLU A 137 -4.09 3.82 -20.07
C GLU A 137 -3.74 5.18 -19.47
N GLN A 138 -4.08 5.39 -18.19
CA GLN A 138 -3.69 6.59 -17.44
C GLN A 138 -2.17 6.66 -17.26
N TYR A 139 -1.52 5.54 -16.91
CA TYR A 139 -0.09 5.48 -16.56
C TYR A 139 0.80 4.92 -17.68
N LYS A 140 0.42 5.09 -18.94
CA LYS A 140 1.10 4.47 -20.11
C LYS A 140 2.62 4.68 -20.20
N SER A 141 3.13 5.81 -19.68
CA SER A 141 4.54 6.20 -19.70
C SER A 141 5.28 5.92 -18.39
N LEU A 142 4.60 5.37 -17.38
CA LEU A 142 5.15 5.21 -16.03
C LEU A 142 6.38 4.30 -15.99
N LEU A 143 6.47 3.35 -16.92
CA LEU A 143 7.56 2.38 -17.01
C LEU A 143 8.54 2.67 -18.16
N ASP A 144 8.55 3.87 -18.73
CA ASP A 144 9.34 4.18 -19.93
C ASP A 144 10.87 4.14 -19.71
N GLU A 145 11.31 4.12 -18.46
CA GLU A 145 12.71 3.92 -18.07
C GLU A 145 13.16 2.45 -18.13
N VAL A 146 12.24 1.49 -18.13
CA VAL A 146 12.54 0.07 -18.34
C VAL A 146 13.01 -0.14 -19.77
N GLU A 147 14.06 -0.93 -19.98
CA GLU A 147 14.63 -1.10 -21.31
C GLU A 147 13.61 -1.70 -22.29
N LYS A 148 13.67 -1.24 -23.55
CA LYS A 148 12.69 -1.59 -24.59
C LYS A 148 12.51 -3.09 -24.80
N ASP A 149 13.57 -3.86 -24.61
CA ASP A 149 13.57 -5.31 -24.79
C ASP A 149 12.77 -6.03 -23.68
N TYR A 150 12.60 -5.41 -22.51
CA TYR A 150 11.83 -5.94 -21.38
C TYR A 150 10.46 -5.26 -21.20
N LEU A 151 10.29 -4.05 -21.74
CA LEU A 151 9.16 -3.17 -21.44
C LEU A 151 7.80 -3.81 -21.70
N ARG A 152 7.60 -4.48 -22.84
CA ARG A 152 6.30 -5.10 -23.16
C ARG A 152 5.95 -6.19 -22.15
N ASP A 153 6.85 -7.13 -21.95
CA ASP A 153 6.63 -8.26 -21.05
C ASP A 153 6.49 -7.77 -19.59
N ARG A 154 7.17 -6.68 -19.23
CA ARG A 154 6.99 -6.00 -17.93
C ARG A 154 5.59 -5.41 -17.78
N LYS A 155 5.07 -4.69 -18.78
CA LYS A 155 3.73 -4.09 -18.78
C LYS A 155 2.63 -5.17 -18.67
N ASP A 156 2.80 -6.29 -19.38
CA ASP A 156 1.88 -7.43 -19.28
C ASP A 156 1.93 -8.07 -17.88
N PHE A 157 3.13 -8.25 -17.34
CA PHE A 157 3.32 -8.75 -15.98
C PHE A 157 2.68 -7.82 -14.93
N CYS A 158 2.82 -6.51 -15.08
CA CYS A 158 2.30 -5.55 -14.11
C CYS A 158 0.78 -5.55 -14.00
N GLN A 159 0.06 -5.67 -15.12
CA GLN A 159 -1.39 -5.87 -15.12
C GLN A 159 -1.80 -7.16 -14.40
N TYR A 160 -1.13 -8.28 -14.72
CA TYR A 160 -1.38 -9.55 -14.04
C TYR A 160 -1.08 -9.47 -12.54
N ASN A 161 0.06 -8.86 -12.18
CA ASN A 161 0.53 -8.77 -10.82
C ASN A 161 -0.39 -7.91 -9.96
N TYR A 162 -0.82 -6.75 -10.47
CA TYR A 162 -1.78 -5.90 -9.79
C TYR A 162 -3.07 -6.66 -9.47
N GLU A 163 -3.69 -7.32 -10.45
CA GLU A 163 -4.93 -8.07 -10.23
C GLU A 163 -4.77 -9.19 -9.21
N ASN A 164 -3.64 -9.91 -9.27
CA ASN A 164 -3.35 -10.99 -8.32
C ASN A 164 -3.17 -10.45 -6.89
N ILE A 165 -2.33 -9.43 -6.70
CA ILE A 165 -2.04 -8.83 -5.40
C ILE A 165 -3.32 -8.19 -4.81
N ARG A 166 -4.04 -7.43 -5.62
CA ARG A 166 -5.31 -6.81 -5.24
C ARG A 166 -6.34 -7.85 -4.80
N THR A 167 -6.53 -8.91 -5.59
CA THR A 167 -7.48 -9.98 -5.24
C THR A 167 -7.11 -10.66 -3.92
N ASN A 168 -5.81 -10.90 -3.70
CA ASN A 168 -5.33 -11.53 -2.46
C ASN A 168 -5.59 -10.63 -1.24
N TRP A 169 -5.30 -9.32 -1.32
CA TRP A 169 -5.59 -8.40 -0.23
C TRP A 169 -7.08 -8.19 -0.01
N GLN A 170 -7.87 -8.09 -1.08
CA GLN A 170 -9.33 -7.99 -0.99
C GLN A 170 -9.96 -9.21 -0.33
N HIS A 171 -9.41 -10.41 -0.54
CA HIS A 171 -9.86 -11.60 0.18
C HIS A 171 -9.81 -11.38 1.69
N TYR A 172 -8.71 -10.87 2.22
CA TYR A 172 -8.60 -10.61 3.66
C TYR A 172 -9.44 -9.41 4.11
N LEU A 173 -9.48 -8.32 3.32
CA LEU A 173 -10.24 -7.11 3.68
C LEU A 173 -11.77 -7.36 3.73
N GLN A 174 -12.32 -8.13 2.80
CA GLN A 174 -13.78 -8.37 2.70
C GLN A 174 -14.29 -9.38 3.73
N HIS A 175 -13.47 -10.35 4.14
CA HIS A 175 -13.91 -11.37 5.11
C HIS A 175 -14.04 -10.84 6.55
N ASN A 176 -13.52 -9.63 6.80
CA ASN A 176 -13.42 -9.01 8.12
C ASN A 176 -14.37 -7.84 8.33
N GLU A 177 -15.25 -7.53 7.36
CA GLU A 177 -16.35 -6.61 7.62
C GLU A 177 -17.30 -7.23 8.66
N PRO A 178 -17.60 -6.55 9.78
CA PRO A 178 -18.61 -7.03 10.71
C PRO A 178 -19.93 -7.12 9.95
N LYS A 179 -20.42 -8.36 9.75
CA LYS A 179 -21.75 -8.60 9.19
C LYS A 179 -22.74 -7.76 9.97
N GLU A 180 -23.34 -6.74 9.34
CA GLU A 180 -24.43 -6.00 9.96
C GLU A 180 -25.43 -7.01 10.52
N ALA A 181 -25.78 -6.85 11.80
CA ALA A 181 -26.69 -7.74 12.49
C ALA A 181 -28.03 -7.76 11.76
N SER A 182 -28.20 -8.75 10.88
CA SER A 182 -29.42 -8.95 10.11
C SER A 182 -30.57 -9.24 11.07
N THR A 183 -31.44 -8.23 11.18
CA THR A 183 -32.87 -8.29 11.51
C THR A 183 -33.28 -8.82 12.89
N ARG A 184 -33.38 -7.89 13.85
CA ARG A 184 -34.57 -7.83 14.72
C ARG A 184 -35.81 -7.58 13.88
N LYS A 185 -36.49 -8.63 13.44
CA LYS A 185 -37.92 -8.60 13.08
C LYS A 185 -38.47 -10.02 13.06
N ASN A 186 -38.89 -10.50 14.22
CA ASN A 186 -40.09 -11.30 14.29
C ASN A 186 -41.00 -10.66 15.33
N SER A 187 -42.03 -10.03 14.77
CA SER A 187 -43.21 -9.46 15.41
C SER A 187 -43.78 -10.34 16.52
N GLU A 188 -43.97 -9.73 17.68
CA GLU A 188 -45.06 -10.08 18.58
C GLU A 188 -46.38 -10.11 17.80
N LYS A 189 -47.10 -11.21 17.91
CA LYS A 189 -48.53 -11.26 17.61
C LYS A 189 -49.23 -11.67 18.91
N PRO A 190 -50.15 -10.86 19.46
CA PRO A 190 -50.86 -11.24 20.67
C PRO A 190 -51.90 -12.30 20.33
N SER A 191 -51.84 -13.45 20.98
CA SER A 191 -52.93 -14.43 20.95
C SER A 191 -54.01 -13.98 21.92
N SER A 192 -55.15 -13.58 21.37
CA SER A 192 -56.39 -13.37 22.11
C SER A 192 -56.95 -14.72 22.57
N SER A 193 -57.05 -14.93 23.89
CA SER A 193 -57.86 -16.00 24.47
C SER A 193 -59.36 -15.70 24.30
N PRO A 194 -60.20 -16.68 23.92
CA PRO A 194 -61.64 -16.52 23.96
C PRO A 194 -62.16 -16.91 25.35
N ASN A 195 -62.90 -16.01 25.99
CA ASN A 195 -63.78 -16.33 27.10
C ASN A 195 -65.18 -16.56 26.51
N ALA A 196 -65.73 -17.76 26.68
CA ALA A 196 -67.16 -18.02 26.53
C ALA A 196 -67.63 -18.97 27.65
N MET A 197 -68.62 -18.46 28.39
CA MET A 197 -69.42 -19.06 29.43
C MET A 197 -69.87 -20.51 29.16
N THR A 198 -69.74 -21.37 30.18
CA THR A 198 -70.84 -22.06 30.89
C THR A 198 -70.36 -22.43 32.28
#